data_AF-A0AB32WTB5-F1
#
_entry.id   AF-A0AB32WTB5-F1
#
_cell.length_a   1.000
_cell.length_b   1.000
_cell.length_c   1.000
_cell.angle_alpha   90.00
_cell.angle_beta   90.00
_cell.angle_gamma   90.00
#
_symmetry.space_group_name_H-M   'P 1'
#
loop_
_entity.id
_entity.type
_entity.pdbx_description
1 polymer ?
#
loop_
_entity_poly.entity_id
_entity_poly.type
_entity_poly.pdbx_seq_one_letter_code
_entity_poly.pdbx_strand_id
1 'polypeptide(L)'
;METSLRYGGDSKALRIHAKEKFPIDSKTHLQVRGELDTKTGAPGNLCAMIRHFYPDRKSEGAAEFSFSIFNFQKDQDVRLKLGYEVFDKVPYMQIRENNWTLNADMNGRWNIRYDL
;
A
#
# COMPACT_ATOMS: atom_id res chain seq x y z
N MET A 1 16.76 2.85 5.11
CA MET A 1 17.72 2.53 4.04
C MET A 1 17.40 1.13 3.56
N GLU A 2 17.09 0.94 2.27
CA GLU A 2 16.83 -0.38 1.68
C GLU A 2 18.02 -0.74 0.77
N THR A 3 18.75 -1.80 1.08
CA THR A 3 19.82 -2.33 0.23
C THR A 3 19.46 -3.73 -0.22
N SER A 4 19.66 -4.03 -1.50
CA SER A 4 19.44 -5.38 -2.02
C SER A 4 20.61 -5.82 -2.88
N LEU A 5 21.00 -7.07 -2.69
CA LEU A 5 22.11 -7.71 -3.38
C LEU A 5 21.52 -8.74 -4.34
N ARG A 6 21.71 -8.53 -5.65
CA ARG A 6 21.18 -9.43 -6.67
C ARG A 6 22.33 -10.07 -7.44
N TYR A 7 22.34 -11.39 -7.48
CA TYR A 7 23.28 -12.18 -8.29
C TYR A 7 22.51 -12.75 -9.49
N GLY A 8 22.76 -12.18 -10.68
CA GLY A 8 22.16 -12.65 -11.92
C GLY A 8 23.01 -13.76 -12.54
N GLY A 9 22.47 -14.96 -12.68
CA GLY A 9 23.14 -16.11 -13.28
C GLY A 9 23.63 -15.88 -14.72
N ASP A 10 22.98 -14.97 -15.44
CA ASP A 10 23.29 -14.63 -16.84
C ASP A 10 24.56 -13.75 -16.97
N SER A 11 24.84 -12.89 -15.99
CA SER A 11 25.92 -11.89 -16.09
C SER A 11 27.18 -12.21 -15.27
N LYS A 12 27.12 -13.20 -14.37
CA LYS A 12 28.16 -13.48 -13.35
C LYS A 12 28.63 -12.21 -12.62
N ALA A 13 27.74 -11.24 -12.46
CA ALA A 13 28.05 -9.93 -11.90
C ALA A 13 27.18 -9.70 -10.67
N LEU A 14 27.82 -9.25 -9.59
CA LEU A 14 27.13 -8.89 -8.36
C LEU A 14 26.67 -7.44 -8.50
N ARG A 15 25.36 -7.21 -8.42
CA ARG A 15 24.77 -5.87 -8.49
C ARG A 15 24.31 -5.42 -7.12
N ILE A 16 24.83 -4.28 -6.69
CA ILE A 16 24.49 -3.64 -5.42
C ILE A 16 23.47 -2.56 -5.72
N HIS A 17 22.25 -2.73 -5.25
CA HIS A 17 21.22 -1.71 -5.33
C HIS A 17 21.06 -1.07 -3.96
N ALA A 18 21.30 0.24 -3.90
CA ALA A 18 21.01 1.07 -2.73
C ALA A 18 19.83 1.98 -3.06
N LYS A 19 18.83 1.97 -2.19
CA LYS A 19 17.67 2.86 -2.28
C LYS A 19 17.47 3.54 -0.94
N GLU A 20 17.56 4.87 -0.96
CA GLU A 20 17.32 5.70 0.20
C GLU A 20 16.15 6.63 -0.03
N LYS A 21 15.36 6.86 1.01
CA LYS A 21 14.26 7.81 1.01
C LYS A 21 14.57 8.84 2.09
N PHE A 22 14.85 10.07 1.69
CA PHE A 22 15.06 11.20 2.58
C PHE A 22 13.77 12.00 2.67
N PRO A 23 13.16 12.15 3.86
CA PRO A 23 12.09 13.09 4.07
C PRO A 23 12.68 14.51 4.03
N ILE A 24 12.34 15.29 3.00
CA ILE A 24 12.74 16.72 2.92
C ILE A 24 11.72 17.58 3.68
N ASP A 25 10.44 17.23 3.56
CA ASP A 25 9.33 17.87 4.26
C ASP A 25 8.26 16.81 4.59
N SER A 26 7.25 17.16 5.38
CA SER A 26 6.12 16.27 5.74
C SER A 26 5.41 15.67 4.52
N LYS A 27 5.51 16.32 3.36
CA LYS A 27 4.86 15.91 2.11
C LYS A 27 5.83 15.62 0.97
N THR A 28 7.13 15.86 1.15
CA THR A 28 8.12 15.75 0.08
C THR A 28 9.17 14.72 0.45
N HIS A 29 9.21 13.62 -0.30
CA HIS A 29 10.23 12.58 -0.14
C HIS A 29 11.17 12.57 -1.34
N LEU A 30 12.46 12.71 -1.08
CA LEU A 30 13.51 12.48 -2.06
C LEU A 30 13.90 11.00 -2.02
N GLN A 31 13.68 10.29 -3.11
CA GLN A 31 14.12 8.92 -3.28
C GLN A 31 15.36 8.87 -4.17
N VAL A 32 16.47 8.41 -3.61
CA VAL A 32 17.72 8.21 -4.33
C VAL A 32 17.91 6.72 -4.56
N ARG A 33 18.22 6.34 -5.80
CA ARG A 33 18.54 4.97 -6.21
C ARG A 33 19.91 4.97 -6.87
N GLY A 34 20.78 4.08 -6.40
CA GLY A 34 22.09 3.83 -7.01
C GLY A 34 22.24 2.33 -7.25
N GLU A 35 22.62 1.98 -8.47
CA GLU A 35 23.02 0.62 -8.84
C GLU A 35 24.51 0.61 -9.15
N LEU A 36 25.25 -0.34 -8.58
CA LEU A 36 26.67 -0.54 -8.85
C LEU A 36 26.91 -1.96 -9.33
N ASP A 37 27.48 -2.10 -10.52
CA ASP A 37 27.90 -3.39 -11.07
C ASP A 37 29.38 -3.65 -10.71
N THR A 38 29.61 -4.71 -9.95
CA THR A 38 30.94 -5.03 -9.40
C THR A 38 31.89 -5.67 -10.41
N LYS A 39 31.43 -6.03 -11.62
CA LYS A 39 32.27 -6.67 -12.64
C LYS A 39 33.14 -5.67 -13.41
N THR A 40 32.61 -4.47 -13.63
CA THR A 40 33.31 -3.37 -14.32
C THR A 40 33.73 -2.25 -13.39
N GLY A 41 33.25 -2.25 -12.13
CA GLY A 41 33.46 -1.15 -11.19
C GLY A 41 32.76 0.15 -11.61
N ALA A 42 31.93 0.10 -12.65
CA ALA A 42 31.25 1.26 -13.18
C ALA A 42 29.96 1.53 -12.38
N PRO A 43 29.70 2.78 -11.97
CA PRO A 43 28.38 3.14 -11.49
C PRO A 43 27.37 2.86 -12.59
N GLY A 44 26.37 2.05 -12.28
CA GLY A 44 25.25 1.78 -13.15
C GLY A 44 24.25 2.94 -13.11
N ASN A 45 22.96 2.61 -13.08
CA ASN A 45 21.91 3.61 -13.07
C ASN A 45 21.87 4.35 -11.72
N LEU A 46 22.12 5.65 -11.76
CA LEU A 46 21.95 6.59 -10.65
C LEU A 46 20.74 7.48 -10.95
N CYS A 47 19.71 7.40 -10.12
CA CYS A 47 18.49 8.16 -10.30
C CYS A 47 18.02 8.77 -8.98
N ALA A 48 17.79 10.08 -8.98
CA ALA A 48 17.16 10.80 -7.88
C ALA A 48 15.77 11.27 -8.32
N MET A 49 14.75 10.95 -7.53
CA MET A 49 13.36 11.33 -7.79
C MET A 49 12.80 12.07 -6.59
N ILE A 50 12.27 13.27 -6.80
CA ILE A 50 11.51 14.00 -5.78
C ILE A 50 10.03 13.66 -5.96
N ARG A 51 9.41 13.11 -4.91
CA ARG A 51 7.96 12.85 -4.88
C ARG A 51 7.31 13.83 -3.91
N HIS A 52 6.46 14.69 -4.44
CA HIS A 52 5.62 15.58 -3.65
C HIS A 52 4.21 14.96 -3.53
N PHE A 53 3.80 14.65 -2.31
CA PHE A 53 2.46 14.18 -2.01
C PHE A 53 1.57 15.40 -1.80
N TYR A 54 0.77 15.72 -2.82
CA TYR A 54 -0.31 16.68 -2.66
C TYR A 54 -1.33 16.09 -1.67
N PRO A 55 -1.62 16.76 -0.56
CA PRO A 55 -2.78 16.39 0.24
C PRO A 55 -3.98 16.80 -0.61
N ASP A 56 -4.66 15.83 -1.22
CA ASP A 56 -6.00 16.04 -1.74
C ASP A 56 -6.83 16.60 -0.57
N ARG A 57 -7.04 17.92 -0.54
CA ARG A 57 -8.14 18.53 0.22
C ARG A 57 -9.43 18.21 -0.52
N LYS A 58 -9.75 16.93 -0.65
CA LYS A 58 -11.12 16.50 -0.84
C LYS A 58 -11.70 16.50 0.56
N SER A 59 -12.66 17.39 0.79
CA SER A 59 -13.55 17.22 1.94
C SER A 59 -14.32 15.93 1.65
N GLU A 60 -13.77 14.77 2.04
CA GLU A 60 -14.43 13.47 1.96
C GLU A 60 -15.20 13.29 3.27
N GLY A 61 -16.51 13.39 3.18
CA GLY A 61 -17.43 13.11 4.27
C GLY A 61 -18.02 11.73 4.02
N ALA A 62 -17.64 10.76 4.84
CA ALA A 62 -18.28 9.46 4.89
C ALA A 62 -18.89 9.26 6.28
N ALA A 63 -20.15 8.86 6.32
CA ALA A 63 -20.80 8.40 7.54
C ALA A 63 -20.66 6.88 7.60
N GLU A 64 -19.77 6.38 8.47
CA GLU A 64 -19.54 4.95 8.66
C GLU A 64 -20.14 4.48 9.98
N PHE A 65 -20.96 3.43 9.93
CA PHE A 65 -21.40 2.64 11.06
C PHE A 65 -20.66 1.30 11.05
N SER A 66 -19.83 1.06 12.07
CA SER A 66 -19.06 -0.17 12.21
C SER A 66 -19.55 -0.95 13.42
N PHE A 67 -20.21 -2.08 13.18
CA PHE A 67 -20.59 -3.07 14.20
C PHE A 67 -19.53 -4.18 14.25
N SER A 68 -18.87 -4.35 15.38
CA SER A 68 -17.97 -5.49 15.60
C SER A 68 -18.60 -6.42 16.63
N ILE A 69 -18.88 -7.65 16.19
CA ILE A 69 -19.34 -8.74 17.05
C ILE A 69 -18.11 -9.55 17.41
N PHE A 70 -17.69 -9.42 18.66
CA PHE A 70 -16.59 -10.18 19.23
C PHE A 70 -17.09 -11.56 19.67
N ASN A 71 -16.32 -12.62 19.42
CA ASN A 71 -16.60 -13.97 19.93
C ASN A 71 -17.93 -14.60 19.44
N PHE A 72 -18.27 -14.49 18.14
CA PHE A 72 -19.45 -15.19 17.58
C PHE A 72 -19.29 -16.72 17.64
N GLN A 73 -18.05 -17.19 17.43
CA GLN A 73 -17.56 -18.54 17.70
C GLN A 73 -16.18 -18.40 18.38
N LYS A 74 -15.69 -19.43 19.07
CA LYS A 74 -14.40 -19.36 19.82
C LYS A 74 -13.28 -18.87 18.88
N ASP A 75 -12.65 -17.73 19.21
CA ASP A 75 -11.62 -17.04 18.41
C ASP A 75 -12.08 -16.49 17.03
N GLN A 76 -13.39 -16.27 16.83
CA GLN A 76 -13.93 -15.67 15.60
C GLN A 76 -14.54 -14.28 15.85
N ASP A 77 -13.93 -13.26 15.26
CA ASP A 77 -14.43 -11.89 15.25
C ASP A 77 -15.06 -11.55 13.90
N VAL A 78 -16.31 -11.07 13.94
CA VAL A 78 -17.05 -10.62 12.78
C VAL A 78 -17.22 -9.12 12.87
N ARG A 79 -16.81 -8.39 11.83
CA ARG A 79 -17.00 -6.95 11.71
C ARG A 79 -17.85 -6.65 10.48
N LEU A 80 -19.00 -6.04 10.74
CA LEU A 80 -19.87 -5.45 9.74
C LEU A 80 -19.65 -3.94 9.72
N LYS A 81 -19.31 -3.38 8.57
CA LYS A 81 -19.33 -1.93 8.35
C LYS A 81 -20.34 -1.57 7.28
N LEU A 82 -21.13 -0.56 7.56
CA LEU A 82 -22.01 0.10 6.62
C LEU A 82 -21.56 1.55 6.52
N GLY A 83 -21.06 1.95 5.37
CA GLY A 83 -20.65 3.31 5.10
C GLY A 83 -21.55 3.99 4.08
N TYR A 84 -21.73 5.28 4.23
CA TYR A 84 -22.38 6.13 3.26
C TYR A 84 -21.45 7.27 2.89
N GLU A 85 -21.02 7.28 1.63
CA GLU A 85 -20.21 8.37 1.10
C GLU A 85 -21.14 9.53 0.74
N VAL A 86 -21.05 10.64 1.48
CA VAL A 86 -21.99 11.77 1.37
C VAL A 86 -21.84 12.51 0.05
N PHE A 87 -20.65 12.45 -0.55
CA PHE A 87 -20.31 13.14 -1.79
C PHE A 87 -20.79 12.37 -3.02
N ASP A 88 -20.43 11.10 -3.12
CA ASP A 88 -20.88 10.23 -4.21
C ASP A 88 -22.31 9.70 -4.02
N LYS A 89 -22.89 9.87 -2.83
CA LYS A 89 -24.20 9.32 -2.43
C LYS A 89 -24.28 7.80 -2.59
N VAL A 90 -23.13 7.13 -2.46
CA VAL A 90 -23.03 5.68 -2.62
C VAL A 90 -22.86 5.05 -1.24
N PRO A 91 -23.85 4.26 -0.77
CA PRO A 91 -23.61 3.38 0.35
C PRO A 91 -22.73 2.21 -0.08
N TYR A 92 -21.84 1.83 0.83
CA TYR A 92 -21.01 0.65 0.75
C TYR A 92 -21.15 -0.19 2.01
N MET A 93 -20.95 -1.48 1.85
CA MET A 93 -20.99 -2.46 2.90
C MET A 93 -19.68 -3.26 2.88
N GLN A 94 -19.10 -3.45 4.04
CA GLN A 94 -17.96 -4.32 4.24
C GLN A 94 -18.29 -5.36 5.31
N ILE A 95 -18.11 -6.63 4.97
CA ILE A 95 -18.18 -7.75 5.91
C ILE A 95 -16.78 -8.30 6.03
N ARG A 96 -16.22 -8.29 7.23
CA ARG A 96 -14.93 -8.89 7.52
C ARG A 96 -15.08 -9.93 8.59
N GLU A 97 -14.52 -11.10 8.35
CA GLU A 97 -14.46 -12.18 9.31
C GLU A 97 -13.09 -12.82 9.24
N ASN A 98 -12.38 -12.78 10.37
CA ASN A 98 -11.04 -13.34 10.52
C ASN A 98 -10.12 -12.97 9.32
N ASN A 99 -9.92 -13.91 8.40
CA ASN A 99 -9.03 -13.86 7.25
C ASN A 99 -9.70 -13.44 5.92
N TRP A 100 -11.01 -13.18 5.89
CA TRP A 100 -11.70 -12.75 4.68
C TRP A 100 -12.44 -11.43 4.85
N THR A 101 -12.50 -10.65 3.78
CA THR A 101 -13.23 -9.38 3.72
C THR A 101 -13.99 -9.28 2.40
N LEU A 102 -15.31 -9.19 2.47
CA LEU A 102 -16.20 -8.83 1.37
C LEU A 102 -16.48 -7.32 1.42
N ASN A 103 -16.28 -6.64 0.31
CA ASN A 103 -16.70 -5.25 0.11
C ASN A 103 -17.72 -5.22 -1.02
N ALA A 104 -18.82 -4.50 -0.85
CA ALA A 104 -19.84 -4.31 -1.87
C ALA A 104 -20.34 -2.86 -1.83
N ASP A 105 -20.58 -2.27 -2.99
CA ASP A 105 -21.16 -0.92 -3.11
C ASP A 105 -22.43 -0.91 -3.97
N MET A 106 -23.28 0.12 -3.79
CA MET A 106 -24.54 0.25 -4.53
C MET A 106 -24.35 0.49 -6.04
N ASN A 107 -23.12 0.77 -6.48
CA ASN A 107 -22.78 0.84 -7.90
C ASN A 107 -22.53 -0.55 -8.52
N GLY A 108 -22.72 -1.62 -7.74
CA GLY A 108 -22.57 -3.01 -8.19
C GLY A 108 -21.13 -3.49 -8.23
N ARG A 109 -20.17 -2.72 -7.68
CA ARG A 109 -18.79 -3.20 -7.54
C ARG A 109 -18.68 -3.98 -6.24
N TRP A 110 -18.06 -5.14 -6.33
CA TRP A 110 -17.80 -5.98 -5.16
C TRP A 110 -16.40 -6.56 -5.26
N ASN A 111 -15.76 -6.77 -4.11
CA ASN A 111 -14.49 -7.47 -4.00
C ASN A 111 -14.49 -8.41 -2.81
N ILE A 112 -13.80 -9.53 -2.96
CA ILE A 112 -13.49 -10.45 -1.86
C ILE A 112 -11.97 -10.47 -1.74
N ARG A 113 -11.47 -10.20 -0.53
CA ARG A 113 -10.06 -10.36 -0.17
C ARG A 113 -9.94 -11.48 0.85
N TYR A 114 -8.95 -12.33 0.66
CA TYR A 114 -8.58 -13.39 1.59
C TYR A 114 -7.10 -13.24 1.91
N ASP A 115 -6.78 -13.10 3.20
CA ASP A 115 -5.42 -13.09 3.73
C ASP A 115 -5.09 -14.51 4.24
N LEU A 116 -4.10 -15.16 3.60
CA LEU A 116 -3.60 -16.50 3.95
C LEU A 116 -2.55 -16.45 5.07
#